data_AF-A0A6G0A0D1-F1
#
_entry.id   AF-A0A6G0A0D1-F1
#
_cell.length_a   1.000
_cell.length_b   1.000
_cell.length_c   1.000
_cell.angle_alpha   90.00
_cell.angle_beta   90.00
_cell.angle_gamma   90.00
#
_symmetry.space_group_name_H-M   'P 1'
#
loop_
_entity.id
_entity.type
_entity.pdbx_description
1 polymer ?
#
loop_
_entity_poly.entity_id
_entity_poly.type
_entity_poly.pdbx_seq_one_letter_code
_entity_poly.pdbx_strand_id
1 'polypeptide(L)'
;MAKVFISYKYGDDQVWQGLDQKFWAEETDKDTGVITKETKATGRAYVNLLEAVMGKENILKGEKQDESLKGKSEPQIWEALKPRVHDSSVTLVLISRGMKDFSEPEAEQWMPNEIRYSLWEVPRGEKTSTTNALLGVIIPDCNGIYDYIYEKNNCSDCGHIKRLNKLGNPYLFNILKGNLFNRKNDDGSTCQGVLCDSTIYDGDHSYLHLVTLEEFIKDGKYQDHIDKALQIKENKDSYWVEKTM
;
A
#
# COMPACT_ATOMS: atom_id res chain seq x y z
N MET A 1 10.98 14.85 9.61
CA MET A 1 10.02 13.73 9.64
C MET A 1 9.57 13.48 8.20
N ALA A 2 9.48 12.23 7.76
CA ALA A 2 9.07 11.90 6.40
C ALA A 2 7.60 12.28 6.16
N LYS A 3 7.29 12.87 5.01
CA LYS A 3 5.91 13.09 4.58
C LYS A 3 5.41 11.80 3.90
N VAL A 4 4.28 11.29 4.36
CA VAL A 4 3.71 10.00 3.92
C VAL A 4 2.44 10.28 3.13
N PHE A 5 2.40 9.80 1.89
CA PHE A 5 1.20 9.78 1.07
C PHE A 5 0.55 8.40 1.17
N ILE A 6 -0.71 8.34 1.60
CA ILE A 6 -1.46 7.08 1.77
C ILE A 6 -2.39 6.86 0.57
N SER A 7 -2.10 5.85 -0.22
CA SER A 7 -2.94 5.35 -1.32
C SER A 7 -3.83 4.22 -0.81
N TYR A 8 -5.15 4.34 -0.97
CA TYR A 8 -6.14 3.40 -0.46
C TYR A 8 -7.47 3.59 -1.18
N LYS A 9 -8.34 2.56 -1.13
CA LYS A 9 -9.73 2.66 -1.54
C LYS A 9 -10.62 3.05 -0.37
N TYR A 10 -11.20 4.24 -0.40
CA TYR A 10 -12.00 4.86 0.66
C TYR A 10 -13.16 3.98 1.10
N GLY A 11 -13.96 3.54 0.14
CA GLY A 11 -15.21 2.79 0.37
C GLY A 11 -15.05 1.27 0.42
N ASP A 12 -13.83 0.73 0.44
CA ASP A 12 -13.64 -0.72 0.54
C ASP A 12 -14.10 -1.23 1.90
N ASP A 13 -15.17 -2.00 1.93
CA ASP A 13 -15.75 -2.61 3.12
C ASP A 13 -15.40 -4.10 3.29
N GLN A 14 -14.56 -4.67 2.41
CA GLN A 14 -14.06 -6.05 2.52
C GLN A 14 -12.92 -6.17 3.53
N VAL A 15 -13.08 -5.49 4.67
CA VAL A 15 -12.11 -5.33 5.74
C VAL A 15 -12.72 -5.80 7.06
N TRP A 16 -11.88 -6.04 8.08
CA TRP A 16 -12.36 -6.51 9.38
C TRP A 16 -13.26 -5.47 10.07
N GLN A 17 -14.48 -5.89 10.40
CA GLN A 17 -15.49 -5.00 10.98
C GLN A 17 -15.34 -4.83 12.50
N GLY A 18 -14.42 -5.57 13.14
CA GLY A 18 -14.12 -5.43 14.57
C GLY A 18 -13.16 -4.30 14.93
N LEU A 19 -12.78 -3.44 13.97
CA LEU A 19 -12.04 -2.21 14.26
C LEU A 19 -12.90 -1.28 15.15
N ASP A 20 -12.28 -0.68 16.16
CA ASP A 20 -12.94 0.26 17.09
C ASP A 20 -13.70 1.35 16.30
N GLN A 21 -14.99 1.50 16.61
CA GLN A 21 -15.89 2.42 15.93
C GLN A 21 -15.40 3.86 15.96
N LYS A 22 -14.57 4.27 16.91
CA LYS A 22 -13.99 5.62 16.92
C LYS A 22 -13.15 5.95 15.67
N PHE A 23 -12.67 4.92 14.97
CA PHE A 23 -11.92 5.10 13.74
C PHE A 23 -12.79 5.07 12.49
N TRP A 24 -14.06 4.66 12.58
CA TRP A 24 -14.94 4.59 11.43
C TRP A 24 -15.10 5.96 10.77
N ALA A 25 -15.36 5.97 9.47
CA ALA A 25 -15.43 7.22 8.72
C ALA A 25 -16.63 8.07 9.20
N GLU A 26 -16.41 9.38 9.23
CA GLU A 26 -17.41 10.37 9.55
C GLU A 26 -17.45 11.37 8.39
N GLU A 27 -18.67 11.69 7.98
CA GLU A 27 -18.95 12.62 6.90
C GLU A 27 -19.68 13.81 7.47
N THR A 28 -19.29 14.99 7.02
CA THR A 28 -20.02 16.22 7.32
C THR A 28 -20.72 16.64 6.05
N ASP A 29 -22.05 16.63 6.07
CA ASP A 29 -22.86 17.20 5.02
C ASP A 29 -22.52 18.68 4.87
N LYS A 30 -22.13 19.09 3.65
CA LYS A 30 -21.57 20.43 3.41
C LYS A 30 -22.61 21.53 3.52
N ASP A 31 -23.89 21.21 3.34
CA ASP A 31 -24.98 22.19 3.30
C ASP A 31 -25.67 22.33 4.66
N THR A 32 -25.80 21.23 5.40
CA THR A 32 -26.50 21.15 6.69
C THR A 32 -25.55 21.11 7.89
N GLY A 33 -24.27 20.76 7.68
CA GLY A 33 -23.29 20.56 8.74
C GLY A 33 -23.52 19.30 9.58
N VAL A 34 -24.49 18.45 9.21
CA VAL A 34 -24.80 17.21 9.93
C VAL A 34 -23.66 16.23 9.76
N ILE A 35 -23.22 15.64 10.88
CA ILE A 35 -22.20 14.59 10.87
C ILE A 35 -22.88 13.23 10.83
N THR A 36 -22.65 12.47 9.76
CA THR A 36 -23.06 11.07 9.64
C THR A 36 -21.86 10.17 9.81
N LYS A 37 -21.99 9.20 10.69
CA LYS A 37 -20.98 8.16 10.88
C LYS A 37 -21.32 6.96 10.03
N GLU A 38 -20.33 6.46 9.29
CA GLU A 38 -20.48 5.22 8.53
C GLU A 38 -20.90 4.08 9.44
N THR A 39 -21.72 3.17 8.94
CA THR A 39 -22.23 2.02 9.72
C THR A 39 -21.34 0.79 9.63
N LYS A 40 -20.22 0.90 8.92
CA LYS A 40 -19.25 -0.19 8.70
C LYS A 40 -17.83 0.38 8.64
N ALA A 41 -16.85 -0.45 8.99
CA ALA A 41 -15.46 -0.14 8.73
C ALA A 41 -15.20 -0.21 7.23
N THR A 42 -14.55 0.82 6.70
CA THR A 42 -14.07 0.89 5.32
C THR A 42 -12.56 1.09 5.30
N GLY A 43 -11.91 1.07 4.13
CA GLY A 43 -10.51 1.46 3.99
C GLY A 43 -10.21 2.80 4.66
N ARG A 44 -11.16 3.75 4.64
CA ARG A 44 -11.02 5.01 5.37
C ARG A 44 -10.88 4.85 6.88
N ALA A 45 -11.57 3.88 7.48
CA ALA A 45 -11.48 3.63 8.91
C ALA A 45 -10.06 3.22 9.33
N TYR A 46 -9.39 2.42 8.49
CA TYR A 46 -8.00 2.03 8.71
C TYR A 46 -7.03 3.19 8.49
N VAL A 47 -7.28 4.08 7.52
CA VAL A 47 -6.51 5.32 7.40
C VAL A 47 -6.65 6.19 8.64
N ASN A 48 -7.84 6.33 9.22
CA ASN A 48 -8.05 7.07 10.48
C ASN A 48 -7.25 6.44 11.64
N LEU A 49 -7.16 5.10 11.70
CA LEU A 49 -6.28 4.40 12.65
C LEU A 49 -4.80 4.77 12.43
N LEU A 50 -4.31 4.70 11.18
CA LEU A 50 -2.93 5.06 10.86
C LEU A 50 -2.61 6.52 11.20
N GLU A 51 -3.55 7.44 10.99
CA GLU A 51 -3.42 8.83 11.40
C GLU A 51 -3.28 8.99 12.92
N ALA A 52 -4.02 8.20 13.70
CA ALA A 52 -3.92 8.22 15.15
C ALA A 52 -2.58 7.65 15.65
N VAL A 53 -2.01 6.69 14.93
CA VAL A 53 -0.71 6.06 15.26
C VAL A 53 0.47 6.95 14.86
N MET A 54 0.45 7.51 13.66
CA MET A 54 1.58 8.23 13.06
C MET A 54 1.56 9.75 13.29
N GLY A 55 0.41 10.32 13.63
CA GLY A 55 0.19 11.76 13.65
C GLY A 55 -0.20 12.35 12.29
N LYS A 56 -1.09 13.34 12.30
CA LYS A 56 -1.74 13.86 11.08
C LYS A 56 -0.89 14.83 10.25
N GLU A 57 0.06 15.52 10.88
CA GLU A 57 0.75 16.68 10.26
C GLU A 57 1.56 16.32 9.01
N ASN A 58 1.97 15.06 8.87
CA ASN A 58 2.80 14.58 7.77
C ASN A 58 2.09 13.58 6.84
N ILE A 59 0.75 13.46 6.93
CA ILE A 59 -0.03 12.50 6.14
C ILE A 59 -0.81 13.23 5.03
N LEU A 60 -0.56 12.80 3.80
CA LEU A 60 -1.31 13.18 2.61
C LEU A 60 -2.19 11.99 2.17
N LYS A 61 -3.41 12.25 1.74
CA LYS A 61 -4.39 11.19 1.40
C LYS A 61 -4.58 11.11 -0.11
N GLY A 62 -4.62 9.88 -0.62
CA GLY A 62 -4.91 9.56 -2.01
C GLY A 62 -6.36 9.83 -2.36
N GLU A 63 -7.23 8.84 -2.14
CA GLU A 63 -8.63 8.94 -2.50
C GLU A 63 -9.43 9.85 -1.55
N LYS A 64 -10.28 10.69 -2.15
CA LYS A 64 -11.39 11.36 -1.48
C LYS A 64 -12.69 10.71 -1.95
N GLN A 65 -13.66 10.62 -1.06
CA GLN A 65 -14.94 9.94 -1.27
C GLN A 65 -15.67 10.28 -2.58
N ASP A 66 -15.59 11.52 -3.06
CA ASP A 66 -16.32 11.98 -4.26
C ASP A 66 -15.42 12.19 -5.50
N GLU A 67 -14.16 11.74 -5.47
CA GLU A 67 -13.24 11.92 -6.60
C GLU A 67 -13.32 10.72 -7.57
N SER A 68 -13.70 10.95 -8.84
CA SER A 68 -13.66 9.93 -9.90
C SER A 68 -12.57 10.20 -10.93
N LEU A 69 -11.96 9.15 -11.47
CA LEU A 69 -11.06 9.20 -12.63
C LEU A 69 -11.78 9.06 -13.97
N LYS A 70 -13.06 8.67 -13.96
CA LYS A 70 -13.81 8.37 -15.17
C LYS A 70 -13.79 9.54 -16.15
N GLY A 71 -13.35 9.27 -17.39
CA GLY A 71 -13.28 10.27 -18.45
C GLY A 71 -12.14 11.28 -18.33
N LYS A 72 -11.22 11.14 -17.37
CA LYS A 72 -10.03 11.98 -17.26
C LYS A 72 -8.90 11.45 -18.14
N SER A 73 -8.23 12.34 -18.85
CA SER A 73 -6.98 12.03 -19.56
C SER A 73 -5.80 11.94 -18.60
N GLU A 74 -4.75 11.23 -18.99
CA GLU A 74 -3.54 11.07 -18.16
C GLU A 74 -2.95 12.39 -17.63
N PRO A 75 -2.86 13.50 -18.41
CA PRO A 75 -2.45 14.79 -17.86
C PRO A 75 -3.39 15.36 -16.79
N GLN A 76 -4.71 15.11 -16.90
CA GLN A 76 -5.69 15.57 -15.90
C GLN A 76 -5.57 14.76 -14.60
N ILE A 77 -5.34 13.45 -14.72
CA ILE A 77 -5.08 12.58 -13.57
C ILE A 77 -3.80 13.04 -12.87
N TRP A 78 -2.74 13.29 -13.65
CA TRP A 78 -1.47 13.79 -13.14
C TRP A 78 -1.63 15.10 -12.37
N GLU A 79 -2.25 16.13 -12.95
CA GLU A 79 -2.39 17.43 -12.28
C GLU A 79 -3.24 17.34 -11.00
N ALA A 80 -4.17 16.38 -10.91
CA ALA A 80 -4.94 16.13 -9.69
C ALA A 80 -4.11 15.48 -8.55
N LEU A 81 -3.14 14.63 -8.90
CA LEU A 81 -2.32 13.86 -7.96
C LEU A 81 -1.00 14.53 -7.59
N LYS A 82 -0.41 15.27 -8.53
CA LYS A 82 0.90 15.93 -8.45
C LYS A 82 1.12 16.72 -7.15
N PRO A 83 0.17 17.51 -6.62
CA PRO A 83 0.41 18.26 -5.38
C PRO A 83 0.60 17.35 -4.15
N ARG A 84 -0.11 16.21 -4.09
CA ARG A 84 -0.11 15.29 -2.95
C ARG A 84 1.07 14.33 -3.02
N VAL A 85 1.35 13.80 -4.21
CA VAL A 85 2.39 12.80 -4.41
C VAL A 85 3.78 13.41 -4.25
N HIS A 86 4.04 14.58 -4.84
CA HIS A 86 5.39 15.16 -4.83
C HIS A 86 5.83 15.82 -3.53
N ASP A 87 4.89 16.14 -2.64
CA ASP A 87 5.23 16.65 -1.32
C ASP A 87 5.53 15.52 -0.34
N SER A 88 5.42 14.25 -0.76
CA SER A 88 5.73 13.08 0.07
C SER A 88 7.09 12.46 -0.29
N SER A 89 7.68 11.75 0.66
CA SER A 89 8.90 10.96 0.47
C SER A 89 8.64 9.45 0.51
N VAL A 90 7.49 9.05 1.07
CA VAL A 90 7.03 7.67 1.20
C VAL A 90 5.59 7.59 0.70
N THR A 91 5.31 6.60 -0.13
CA THR A 91 3.96 6.21 -0.51
C THR A 91 3.60 4.94 0.25
N LEU A 92 2.69 5.08 1.21
CA LEU A 92 2.10 3.99 1.96
C LEU A 92 0.86 3.50 1.20
N VAL A 93 0.84 2.25 0.79
CA VAL A 93 -0.30 1.63 0.12
C VAL A 93 -1.04 0.78 1.14
N LEU A 94 -2.31 1.10 1.39
CA LEU A 94 -3.17 0.28 2.23
C LEU A 94 -3.69 -0.89 1.40
N ILE A 95 -3.17 -2.09 1.66
CA ILE A 95 -3.51 -3.29 0.90
C ILE A 95 -4.67 -3.99 1.58
N SER A 96 -5.84 -3.95 0.94
CA SER A 96 -7.07 -4.55 1.44
C SER A 96 -7.67 -5.50 0.39
N ARG A 97 -8.55 -6.41 0.81
CA ARG A 97 -9.10 -7.44 -0.09
C ARG A 97 -9.94 -6.84 -1.21
N GLY A 98 -10.68 -5.76 -0.97
CA GLY A 98 -11.52 -5.09 -1.96
C GLY A 98 -10.91 -3.84 -2.58
N MET A 99 -9.59 -3.59 -2.42
CA MET A 99 -8.92 -2.40 -2.96
C MET A 99 -9.00 -2.30 -4.48
N LYS A 100 -9.15 -3.45 -5.17
CA LYS A 100 -9.26 -3.54 -6.62
C LYS A 100 -10.72 -3.72 -7.03
N ASP A 101 -11.19 -2.84 -7.92
CA ASP A 101 -12.42 -3.05 -8.66
C ASP A 101 -12.13 -3.97 -9.85
N PHE A 102 -12.78 -5.13 -9.91
CA PHE A 102 -12.59 -6.09 -11.01
C PHE A 102 -13.46 -5.77 -12.25
N SER A 103 -14.38 -4.80 -12.14
CA SER A 103 -15.23 -4.36 -13.24
C SER A 103 -14.61 -3.21 -14.05
N GLU A 104 -13.52 -2.61 -13.56
CA GLU A 104 -12.83 -1.49 -14.19
C GLU A 104 -11.36 -1.83 -14.47
N PRO A 105 -10.77 -1.35 -15.59
CA PRO A 105 -9.33 -1.47 -15.83
C PRO A 105 -8.49 -0.84 -14.71
N GLU A 106 -7.32 -1.40 -14.39
CA GLU A 106 -6.41 -0.81 -13.37
C GLU A 106 -6.04 0.64 -13.70
N ALA A 107 -5.93 0.97 -14.99
CA ALA A 107 -5.63 2.32 -15.46
C ALA A 107 -6.70 3.36 -15.15
N GLU A 108 -7.94 2.93 -14.88
CA GLU A 108 -9.06 3.80 -14.52
C GLU A 108 -9.27 3.90 -13.00
N GLN A 109 -8.50 3.14 -12.22
CA GLN A 109 -8.55 3.15 -10.75
C GLN A 109 -7.50 4.09 -10.16
N TRP A 110 -7.82 4.72 -9.03
CA TRP A 110 -6.95 5.71 -8.38
C TRP A 110 -5.62 5.11 -7.92
N MET A 111 -5.66 3.99 -7.19
CA MET A 111 -4.47 3.45 -6.52
C MET A 111 -3.31 3.10 -7.48
N PRO A 112 -3.51 2.41 -8.63
CA PRO A 112 -2.42 2.15 -9.57
C PRO A 112 -1.78 3.43 -10.11
N ASN A 113 -2.59 4.43 -10.43
CA ASN A 113 -2.11 5.73 -10.88
C ASN A 113 -1.33 6.45 -9.78
N GLU A 114 -1.86 6.49 -8.55
CA GLU A 114 -1.19 7.05 -7.37
C GLU A 114 0.18 6.44 -7.12
N ILE A 115 0.30 5.11 -7.20
CA ILE A 115 1.57 4.39 -7.04
C ILE A 115 2.52 4.71 -8.21
N ARG A 116 2.01 4.65 -9.46
CA ARG A 116 2.79 4.96 -10.67
C ARG A 116 3.43 6.35 -10.59
N TYR A 117 2.62 7.35 -10.27
CA TYR A 117 3.05 8.72 -10.14
C TYR A 117 4.00 8.95 -8.96
N SER A 118 3.86 8.17 -7.88
CA SER A 118 4.80 8.19 -6.75
C SER A 118 6.19 7.70 -7.12
N LEU A 119 6.29 6.83 -8.13
CA LEU A 119 7.56 6.27 -8.59
C LEU A 119 8.22 7.08 -9.71
N TRP A 120 7.47 7.96 -10.37
CA TRP A 120 7.93 8.77 -11.48
C TRP A 120 8.89 9.87 -11.05
N GLU A 121 9.91 10.08 -11.88
CA GLU A 121 10.88 11.15 -11.73
C GLU A 121 10.57 12.22 -12.77
N VAL A 122 10.16 13.41 -12.33
CA VAL A 122 9.82 14.54 -13.21
C VAL A 122 10.86 15.64 -13.01
N PRO A 123 11.55 16.08 -14.07
CA PRO A 123 12.45 17.23 -14.01
C PRO A 123 11.70 18.52 -13.62
N ARG A 124 12.22 19.28 -12.64
CA ARG A 124 11.75 20.62 -12.26
C ARG A 124 12.91 21.61 -12.30
N GLY A 125 13.13 22.24 -13.45
CA GLY A 125 14.27 23.14 -13.62
C GLY A 125 15.58 22.41 -13.32
N GLU A 126 16.31 22.82 -12.29
CA GLU A 126 17.58 22.19 -11.87
C GLU A 126 17.43 20.98 -10.92
N LYS A 127 16.21 20.63 -10.48
CA LYS A 127 15.97 19.50 -9.54
C LYS A 127 14.98 18.48 -10.13
N THR A 128 15.34 17.21 -10.16
CA THR A 128 14.40 16.11 -10.52
C THR A 128 13.65 15.63 -9.28
N SER A 129 12.34 15.39 -9.38
CA SER A 129 11.61 14.76 -8.26
C SER A 129 12.12 13.35 -8.00
N THR A 130 12.38 13.01 -6.73
CA THR A 130 12.89 11.67 -6.37
C THR A 130 11.74 10.67 -6.30
N THR A 131 11.93 9.46 -6.83
CA THR A 131 11.06 8.29 -6.58
C THR A 131 10.77 8.13 -5.09
N ASN A 132 9.50 7.95 -4.71
CA ASN A 132 9.11 7.69 -3.32
C ASN A 132 9.49 6.27 -2.87
N ALA A 133 9.72 6.12 -1.57
CA ALA A 133 9.77 4.79 -0.97
C ALA A 133 8.38 4.15 -1.03
N LEU A 134 8.31 2.84 -1.21
CA LEU A 134 7.05 2.10 -1.20
C LEU A 134 6.92 1.24 0.05
N LEU A 135 5.82 1.44 0.78
CA LEU A 135 5.45 0.69 1.97
C LEU A 135 4.02 0.17 1.81
N GLY A 136 3.81 -1.15 1.82
CA GLY A 136 2.49 -1.75 1.79
C GLY A 136 2.08 -2.22 3.18
N VAL A 137 1.01 -1.65 3.72
CA VAL A 137 0.39 -2.10 4.97
C VAL A 137 -0.83 -2.93 4.64
N ILE A 138 -0.75 -4.24 4.91
CA ILE A 138 -1.81 -5.19 4.64
C ILE A 138 -2.79 -5.16 5.80
N ILE A 139 -4.08 -4.94 5.54
CA ILE A 139 -5.13 -4.91 6.57
C ILE A 139 -5.94 -6.21 6.57
N PRO A 140 -6.52 -6.64 7.69
CA PRO A 140 -7.25 -7.89 7.72
C PRO A 140 -8.53 -7.82 6.88
N ASP A 141 -8.90 -8.93 6.25
CA ASP A 141 -10.15 -9.06 5.51
C ASP A 141 -11.37 -9.14 6.45
N CYS A 142 -12.56 -9.39 5.90
CA CYS A 142 -13.79 -9.52 6.67
C CYS A 142 -13.79 -10.63 7.74
N ASN A 143 -12.82 -11.56 7.73
CA ASN A 143 -12.65 -12.60 8.75
C ASN A 143 -11.55 -12.27 9.76
N GLY A 144 -10.89 -11.12 9.65
CA GLY A 144 -9.81 -10.75 10.56
C GLY A 144 -8.45 -11.35 10.18
N ILE A 145 -8.32 -11.91 8.97
CA ILE A 145 -7.12 -12.66 8.53
C ILE A 145 -6.47 -12.02 7.30
N TYR A 146 -5.24 -12.45 7.01
CA TYR A 146 -4.38 -11.88 5.96
C TYR A 146 -4.12 -12.85 4.79
N ASP A 147 -4.86 -13.97 4.72
CA ASP A 147 -4.54 -15.07 3.81
C ASP A 147 -4.84 -14.79 2.32
N TYR A 148 -5.59 -13.72 2.05
CA TYR A 148 -5.74 -13.16 0.70
C TYR A 148 -4.45 -12.57 0.14
N ILE A 149 -3.44 -12.28 0.97
CA ILE A 149 -2.07 -11.91 0.54
C ILE A 149 -1.06 -13.01 0.87
N TYR A 150 -1.05 -13.50 2.12
CA TYR A 150 -0.09 -14.48 2.59
C TYR A 150 -0.68 -15.89 2.62
N GLU A 151 -0.19 -16.76 1.75
CA GLU A 151 -0.60 -18.16 1.75
C GLU A 151 -0.12 -18.87 3.02
N LYS A 152 -0.93 -19.83 3.50
CA LYS A 152 -0.52 -20.73 4.59
C LYS A 152 0.69 -21.55 4.13
N ASN A 153 1.76 -21.49 4.92
CA ASN A 153 2.91 -22.35 4.70
C ASN A 153 2.71 -23.69 5.41
N ASN A 154 2.65 -24.77 4.63
CA ASN A 154 2.51 -26.14 5.16
C ASN A 154 3.87 -26.80 5.45
N CYS A 155 4.98 -26.11 5.21
CA CYS A 155 6.32 -26.60 5.52
C CYS A 155 6.62 -26.40 7.01
N SER A 156 6.82 -27.51 7.74
CA SER A 156 7.14 -27.51 9.17
C SER A 156 8.44 -26.78 9.50
N ASP A 157 9.43 -26.82 8.60
CA ASP A 157 10.75 -26.22 8.79
C ASP A 157 10.76 -24.71 8.47
N CYS A 158 9.80 -24.25 7.66
CA CYS A 158 9.71 -22.88 7.17
C CYS A 158 8.39 -22.19 7.56
N GLY A 159 7.66 -22.73 8.54
CA GLY A 159 6.32 -22.24 8.93
C GLY A 159 6.28 -20.80 9.43
N HIS A 160 7.42 -20.22 9.82
CA HIS A 160 7.56 -18.81 10.20
C HIS A 160 7.65 -17.87 8.98
N ILE A 161 7.90 -18.39 7.78
CA ILE A 161 8.03 -17.62 6.55
C ILE A 161 6.66 -17.42 5.92
N LYS A 162 6.29 -16.16 5.73
CA LYS A 162 5.06 -15.77 5.04
C LYS A 162 5.23 -15.99 3.53
N ARG A 163 4.47 -16.92 2.96
CA ARG A 163 4.48 -17.18 1.51
C ARG A 163 3.55 -16.19 0.81
N LEU A 164 4.01 -15.58 -0.28
CA LEU A 164 3.19 -14.67 -1.10
C LEU A 164 3.21 -15.14 -2.56
N ASN A 165 2.05 -15.44 -3.12
CA ASN A 165 1.92 -15.82 -4.52
C ASN A 165 1.76 -14.59 -5.41
N LYS A 166 2.89 -13.95 -5.75
CA LYS A 166 2.93 -12.68 -6.50
C LYS A 166 2.14 -12.76 -7.80
N LEU A 167 2.33 -13.81 -8.58
CA LEU A 167 1.74 -13.94 -9.92
C LEU A 167 0.24 -14.28 -9.84
N GLY A 168 -0.13 -15.21 -8.97
CA GLY A 168 -1.50 -15.71 -8.85
C GLY A 168 -2.44 -14.86 -8.00
N ASN A 169 -1.93 -13.89 -7.23
CA ASN A 169 -2.78 -13.09 -6.35
C ASN A 169 -3.65 -12.09 -7.15
N PRO A 170 -4.99 -12.25 -7.20
CA PRO A 170 -5.85 -11.38 -7.98
C PRO A 170 -6.08 -10.01 -7.32
N TYR A 171 -5.88 -9.92 -6.00
CA TYR A 171 -6.18 -8.73 -5.20
C TYR A 171 -5.11 -7.64 -5.34
N LEU A 172 -3.86 -8.02 -5.64
CA LEU A 172 -2.77 -7.08 -5.90
C LEU A 172 -2.88 -6.46 -7.31
N PHE A 173 -2.74 -5.14 -7.39
CA PHE A 173 -2.50 -4.43 -8.64
C PHE A 173 -1.17 -4.86 -9.29
N ASN A 174 -1.09 -4.80 -10.61
CA ASN A 174 0.10 -5.22 -11.36
C ASN A 174 1.34 -4.44 -10.94
N ILE A 175 1.22 -3.13 -10.72
CA ILE A 175 2.33 -2.29 -10.28
C ILE A 175 2.87 -2.69 -8.90
N LEU A 176 2.02 -3.17 -8.00
CA LEU A 176 2.46 -3.71 -6.70
C LEU A 176 3.19 -5.04 -6.90
N LYS A 177 2.66 -5.93 -7.74
CA LYS A 177 3.32 -7.20 -8.10
C LYS A 177 4.70 -6.93 -8.69
N GLY A 178 4.83 -5.98 -9.61
CA GLY A 178 6.10 -5.61 -10.23
C GLY A 178 7.17 -5.15 -9.24
N ASN A 179 6.76 -4.55 -8.11
CA ASN A 179 7.66 -4.08 -7.06
C ASN A 179 7.88 -5.10 -5.91
N LEU A 180 7.36 -6.32 -6.04
CA LEU A 180 7.63 -7.45 -5.16
C LEU A 180 8.66 -8.40 -5.79
N PHE A 181 9.60 -8.92 -5.00
CA PHE A 181 10.64 -9.85 -5.45
C PHE A 181 11.37 -9.36 -6.71
N ASN A 182 11.79 -8.10 -6.72
CA ASN A 182 12.37 -7.39 -7.88
C ASN A 182 13.80 -6.90 -7.64
N ARG A 183 14.48 -7.38 -6.59
CA ARG A 183 15.91 -7.12 -6.40
C ARG A 183 16.72 -7.69 -7.56
N LYS A 184 17.74 -6.96 -7.99
CA LYS A 184 18.71 -7.36 -9.01
C LYS A 184 19.71 -8.34 -8.42
N ASN A 185 20.12 -9.33 -9.22
CA ASN A 185 21.12 -10.35 -8.83
C ASN A 185 20.76 -10.98 -7.48
N ASP A 186 19.48 -11.35 -7.34
CA ASP A 186 18.98 -11.92 -6.10
C ASP A 186 19.28 -13.41 -6.07
N ASP A 187 20.18 -13.80 -5.18
CA ASP A 187 20.55 -15.18 -4.94
C ASP A 187 19.45 -15.79 -4.06
N GLY A 188 18.28 -16.04 -4.65
CA GLY A 188 17.14 -16.63 -3.94
C GLY A 188 17.58 -17.87 -3.17
N SER A 189 17.17 -17.97 -1.91
CA SER A 189 17.42 -19.17 -1.11
C SER A 189 16.25 -20.14 -1.27
N THR A 190 16.51 -21.45 -1.22
CA THR A 190 15.44 -22.46 -1.20
C THR A 190 15.24 -22.94 0.23
N CYS A 191 13.98 -23.10 0.67
CA CYS A 191 13.71 -23.78 1.93
C CYS A 191 14.29 -25.19 1.91
N GLN A 192 15.23 -25.48 2.80
CA GLN A 192 15.80 -26.82 2.95
C GLN A 192 14.87 -27.67 3.82
N GLY A 193 13.76 -28.14 3.23
CA GLY A 193 12.86 -29.10 3.87
C GLY A 193 12.24 -30.04 2.84
N VAL A 194 12.02 -31.30 3.22
CA VAL A 194 11.64 -32.40 2.30
C VAL A 194 10.28 -32.17 1.60
N LEU A 195 9.43 -31.30 2.16
CA LEU A 195 8.11 -30.92 1.63
C LEU A 195 8.06 -29.47 1.11
N CYS A 196 9.21 -28.82 0.95
CA CYS A 196 9.29 -27.38 0.82
C CYS A 196 9.77 -26.98 -0.59
N ASP A 197 8.83 -26.88 -1.53
CA ASP A 197 9.07 -26.44 -2.92
C ASP A 197 9.08 -24.90 -3.07
N SER A 198 9.20 -24.16 -1.97
CA SER A 198 9.13 -22.70 -1.98
C SER A 198 10.52 -22.05 -1.93
N THR A 199 10.79 -21.17 -2.89
CA THR A 199 11.86 -20.18 -2.78
C THR A 199 11.58 -19.27 -1.57
N ILE A 200 12.54 -19.17 -0.67
CA ILE A 200 12.54 -18.25 0.47
C ILE A 200 13.37 -17.04 0.10
N TYR A 201 12.80 -15.88 0.35
CA TYR A 201 13.46 -14.59 0.26
C TYR A 201 13.65 -14.10 1.70
N ASP A 202 14.88 -14.11 2.21
CA ASP A 202 15.27 -13.56 3.53
C ASP A 202 15.96 -12.20 3.38
N GLY A 203 15.29 -11.13 3.81
CA GLY A 203 15.78 -9.75 3.70
C GLY A 203 15.05 -8.91 2.64
N ASP A 204 15.74 -7.86 2.15
CA ASP A 204 15.13 -6.83 1.29
C ASP A 204 15.13 -7.25 -0.18
N HIS A 205 14.23 -8.17 -0.55
CA HIS A 205 14.11 -8.69 -1.93
C HIS A 205 13.11 -7.92 -2.80
N SER A 206 12.39 -6.99 -2.19
CA SER A 206 11.34 -6.19 -2.82
C SER A 206 11.63 -4.71 -2.63
N TYR A 207 11.39 -3.92 -3.67
CA TYR A 207 11.34 -2.46 -3.52
C TYR A 207 10.15 -2.02 -2.65
N LEU A 208 9.04 -2.77 -2.73
CA LEU A 208 7.89 -2.62 -1.85
C LEU A 208 8.15 -3.34 -0.50
N HIS A 209 8.33 -2.57 0.57
CA HIS A 209 8.34 -3.12 1.93
C HIS A 209 6.92 -3.52 2.34
N LEU A 210 6.67 -4.81 2.59
CA LEU A 210 5.35 -5.29 3.01
C LEU A 210 5.33 -5.60 4.50
N VAL A 211 4.25 -5.20 5.17
CA VAL A 211 4.02 -5.44 6.59
C VAL A 211 2.52 -5.63 6.85
N THR A 212 2.16 -6.48 7.80
CA THR A 212 0.77 -6.55 8.27
C THR A 212 0.43 -5.37 9.17
N LEU A 213 -0.85 -4.98 9.23
CA LEU A 213 -1.31 -3.91 10.13
C LEU A 213 -0.90 -4.18 11.58
N GLU A 214 -1.03 -5.44 12.04
CA GLU A 214 -0.63 -5.86 13.38
C GLU A 214 0.85 -5.54 13.65
N GLU A 215 1.75 -5.96 12.76
CA GLU A 215 3.19 -5.67 12.89
C GLU A 215 3.49 -4.17 12.81
N PHE A 216 2.79 -3.45 11.93
CA PHE A 216 3.02 -2.02 11.70
C PHE A 216 2.70 -1.17 12.94
N ILE A 217 1.60 -1.47 13.64
CA ILE A 217 1.17 -0.69 14.81
C ILE A 217 1.72 -1.22 16.14
N LYS A 218 2.35 -2.41 16.13
CA LYS A 218 2.86 -3.08 17.33
C LYS A 218 3.91 -2.22 18.03
N ASP A 219 3.70 -1.96 19.32
CA ASP A 219 4.68 -1.33 20.22
C ASP A 219 5.31 -0.04 19.68
N GLY A 220 4.60 0.73 18.86
CA GLY A 220 5.12 1.97 18.26
C GLY A 220 6.12 1.78 17.11
N LYS A 221 6.22 0.57 16.54
CA LYS A 221 7.18 0.23 15.46
C LYS A 221 6.89 0.82 14.08
N TYR A 222 5.82 1.60 13.93
CA TYR A 222 5.45 2.18 12.64
C TYR A 222 6.61 2.96 12.00
N GLN A 223 7.41 3.66 12.82
CA GLN A 223 8.56 4.43 12.35
C GLN A 223 9.65 3.52 11.77
N ASP A 224 9.91 2.37 12.39
CA ASP A 224 10.89 1.39 11.90
C ASP A 224 10.53 0.92 10.48
N HIS A 225 9.25 0.71 10.20
CA HIS A 225 8.78 0.32 8.87
C HIS A 225 8.90 1.46 7.83
N ILE A 226 8.68 2.71 8.25
CA ILE A 226 8.88 3.88 7.40
C ILE A 226 10.37 4.05 7.07
N ASP A 227 11.22 3.94 8.07
CA ASP A 227 12.68 4.08 7.93
C ASP A 227 13.24 2.95 7.07
N LYS A 228 12.71 1.73 7.22
CA LYS A 228 13.05 0.59 6.37
C LYS A 228 12.71 0.83 4.91
N ALA A 229 11.51 1.35 4.62
CA ALA A 229 11.12 1.68 3.25
C ALA A 229 12.04 2.78 2.66
N LEU A 230 12.43 3.77 3.46
CA LEU A 230 13.38 4.81 3.06
C LEU A 230 14.76 4.23 2.76
N GLN A 231 15.26 3.32 3.59
CA GLN A 231 16.52 2.60 3.36
C GLN A 231 16.49 1.78 2.05
N ILE A 232 15.38 1.11 1.75
CA ILE A 232 15.19 0.39 0.49
C ILE A 232 15.23 1.37 -0.70
N LYS A 233 14.57 2.53 -0.57
CA LYS A 233 14.62 3.61 -1.56
C LYS A 233 16.04 4.13 -1.80
N GLU A 234 16.84 4.32 -0.76
CA GLU A 234 18.24 4.76 -0.90
C GLU A 234 19.06 3.77 -1.73
N ASN A 235 18.69 2.49 -1.69
CA ASN A 235 19.28 1.41 -2.49
C ASN A 235 18.48 1.08 -3.76
N LYS A 236 17.67 2.02 -4.30
CA LYS A 236 16.77 1.77 -5.46
C LYS A 236 17.47 1.14 -6.67
N ASP A 237 18.75 1.43 -6.87
CA ASP A 237 19.52 0.93 -8.02
C ASP A 237 19.77 -0.58 -7.94
N SER A 238 19.59 -1.18 -6.76
CA SER A 238 19.58 -2.64 -6.55
C SER A 238 18.27 -3.31 -6.95
N TYR A 239 17.26 -2.59 -7.47
CA TYR A 239 15.94 -3.14 -7.82
C TYR A 239 15.52 -2.79 -9.25
N TRP A 240 14.77 -3.69 -9.88
CA TRP A 240 14.01 -3.40 -11.10
C TRP A 240 12.68 -2.75 -10.71
N VAL A 241 12.71 -1.45 -10.39
CA VAL A 241 11.51 -0.71 -9.95
C VAL A 241 10.50 -0.63 -11.09
N GLU A 242 9.33 -1.24 -10.89
CA GLU A 242 8.22 -1.22 -11.86
C GLU A 242 7.48 0.11 -11.74
N LYS A 243 7.41 0.87 -12.83
CA LYS A 243 6.81 2.21 -12.88
C LYS A 243 5.64 2.28 -13.86
N THR A 244 5.19 1.14 -14.37
CA THR A 244 4.10 0.98 -15.32
C THR A 244 3.00 0.08 -14.77
N MET A 245 1.82 0.10 -15.39
CA MET A 245 0.63 -0.66 -15.00
C MET A 245 0.48 -1.96 -15.81
#